data_AF-A0AAD3RP18-F1
#
_entry.id   AF-A0AAD3RP18-F1
#
_cell.length_a   1.000
_cell.length_b   1.000
_cell.length_c   1.000
_cell.angle_alpha   90.00
_cell.angle_beta   90.00
_cell.angle_gamma   90.00
#
_symmetry.space_group_name_H-M   'P 1'
#
loop_
_entity.id
_entity.type
_entity.pdbx_description
1 polymer ?
#
loop_
_entity_poly.entity_id
_entity_poly.type
_entity_poly.pdbx_seq_one_letter_code
_entity_poly.pdbx_strand_id
1 'polypeptide(L)'
;MKWHVVIVSPIPLTSMDKAFITVLEMTPILELKSLTTEAADPGDGASSWENHRAGQQPTHTVMPGQVMRVTTGAPIPCGADAVVQVEDTELLRESEDGTEELEVRIMVQARPGQDIRPIGHDIRRGECVLAKGTHMGPSEIGLLATVGVTEVSVHKFPVVAVMSTGNELLNPEDDLHPGKIRDSNRSTLLATIQEHGYPTINLGIVGDNPDDLLSALHEGISRADVIITSGGVSMGEKDYLKQVLDIDLHAQIHFGRVFMKPGLPTTFATVDIDGARKLIFALPGNPVSAVVTCNLFVIPALRKMQGILDPRPTIIKARLSCDVKLDPRPEYHRCILTSPGPLP
;
A
#
# COMPACT_ATOMS: atom_id res chain seq x y z
N MET A 1 -3.60 3.76 25.46
CA MET A 1 -4.35 4.82 24.76
C MET A 1 -4.92 4.25 23.47
N LYS A 2 -6.25 4.26 23.31
CA LYS A 2 -6.90 3.84 22.06
C LYS A 2 -6.78 4.98 21.04
N TRP A 3 -5.81 4.89 20.14
CA TRP A 3 -5.73 5.77 18.97
C TRP A 3 -6.98 5.55 18.10
N HIS A 4 -7.97 6.43 18.23
CA HIS A 4 -9.12 6.53 17.33
C HIS A 4 -8.79 7.62 16.32
N VAL A 5 -7.88 7.32 15.40
CA VAL A 5 -7.55 8.25 14.32
C VAL A 5 -8.12 7.62 13.06
N VAL A 6 -9.15 8.28 12.53
CA VAL A 6 -9.71 8.07 11.20
C VAL A 6 -9.23 9.24 10.37
N ILE A 7 -8.82 9.03 9.11
CA ILE A 7 -8.40 10.15 8.28
C ILE A 7 -9.64 10.84 7.73
N VAL A 8 -9.82 12.08 8.16
CA VAL A 8 -10.95 12.93 7.79
C VAL A 8 -10.44 14.03 6.89
N SER A 9 -11.11 14.26 5.76
CA SER A 9 -10.72 15.31 4.83
C SER A 9 -10.90 16.69 5.46
N PRO A 10 -9.82 17.48 5.65
CA PRO A 10 -9.92 18.81 6.25
C PRO A 10 -10.53 19.84 5.29
N ILE A 11 -10.51 19.53 3.99
CA ILE A 11 -10.98 20.34 2.86
C ILE A 11 -11.88 19.49 1.95
N PRO A 12 -12.79 20.09 1.16
CA PRO A 12 -13.34 19.38 0.01
C PRO A 12 -12.22 19.08 -1.01
N LEU A 13 -12.35 18.01 -1.81
CA LEU A 13 -11.34 17.67 -2.82
C LEU A 13 -11.08 18.84 -3.79
N THR A 14 -12.15 19.51 -4.17
CA THR A 14 -12.09 20.75 -4.92
C THR A 14 -12.62 21.87 -4.02
N SER A 15 -11.85 22.94 -3.90
CA SER A 15 -12.29 24.17 -3.22
C SER A 15 -13.27 24.99 -4.05
N MET A 16 -13.50 24.58 -5.30
CA MET A 16 -14.34 25.25 -6.30
C MET A 16 -14.98 24.25 -7.26
N ASP A 17 -16.06 24.67 -7.91
CA ASP A 17 -16.63 23.97 -9.04
C ASP A 17 -15.60 23.94 -10.18
N LYS A 18 -15.44 22.80 -10.84
CA LYS A 18 -14.46 22.62 -11.92
C LYS A 18 -15.09 22.07 -13.19
N ALA A 19 -14.59 22.51 -14.34
CA ALA A 19 -14.95 21.94 -15.62
C ALA A 19 -14.39 20.51 -15.73
N PHE A 20 -15.20 19.55 -16.17
CA PHE A 20 -14.80 18.16 -16.33
C PHE A 20 -14.11 17.90 -17.67
N ILE A 21 -14.43 18.70 -18.69
CA ILE A 21 -13.92 18.64 -20.08
C ILE A 21 -13.62 20.09 -20.53
N THR A 22 -12.67 20.29 -21.45
CA THR A 22 -12.28 21.61 -21.96
C THR A 22 -13.44 22.26 -22.75
N VAL A 23 -13.70 23.56 -22.53
CA VAL A 23 -14.31 24.60 -23.43
C VAL A 23 -15.53 25.41 -22.90
N LEU A 24 -15.90 26.49 -23.63
CA LEU A 24 -16.65 27.72 -23.33
C LEU A 24 -18.05 27.54 -22.66
N GLU A 25 -18.37 28.38 -21.66
CA GLU A 25 -19.58 28.28 -20.80
C GLU A 25 -20.60 29.42 -20.97
N MET A 26 -21.91 29.19 -20.70
CA MET A 26 -23.04 30.17 -20.72
C MET A 26 -23.90 30.13 -19.44
N THR A 27 -24.69 31.19 -19.22
CA THR A 27 -25.95 31.24 -18.42
C THR A 27 -27.18 31.14 -19.36
N PRO A 28 -28.33 30.55 -18.97
CA PRO A 28 -29.42 30.28 -19.91
C PRO A 28 -30.31 31.51 -20.18
N ILE A 29 -30.40 31.96 -21.43
CA ILE A 29 -31.54 32.75 -21.94
C ILE A 29 -31.91 32.27 -23.36
N LEU A 30 -33.21 32.01 -23.56
CA LEU A 30 -33.85 31.71 -24.83
C LEU A 30 -33.70 32.86 -25.85
N GLU A 31 -33.47 32.50 -27.11
CA GLU A 31 -33.43 33.33 -28.33
C GLU A 31 -32.08 33.96 -28.73
N LEU A 32 -31.73 33.71 -30.00
CA LEU A 32 -30.71 34.34 -30.82
C LEU A 32 -30.63 35.87 -30.57
N LYS A 33 -29.52 36.35 -30.01
CA LYS A 33 -29.05 37.73 -30.24
C LYS A 33 -27.53 37.79 -30.28
N SER A 34 -27.04 38.29 -31.42
CA SER A 34 -25.71 38.87 -31.63
C SER A 34 -25.29 39.77 -30.47
N LEU A 35 -24.05 39.68 -30.02
CA LEU A 35 -23.44 40.69 -29.17
C LEU A 35 -22.33 41.40 -29.92
N THR A 36 -22.71 42.54 -30.50
CA THR A 36 -21.83 43.68 -30.74
C THR A 36 -21.20 44.12 -29.42
N THR A 37 -19.88 44.22 -29.39
CA THR A 37 -19.19 45.10 -28.44
C THR A 37 -19.67 46.53 -28.72
N GLU A 38 -20.54 47.09 -27.87
CA GLU A 38 -20.58 48.54 -27.78
C GLU A 38 -19.20 48.99 -27.27
N ALA A 39 -18.61 49.89 -28.03
CA ALA A 39 -17.31 50.47 -27.74
C ALA A 39 -17.27 50.96 -26.29
N ALA A 40 -16.36 50.40 -25.51
CA ALA A 40 -15.84 51.15 -24.37
C ALA A 40 -15.24 52.44 -24.93
N ASP A 41 -15.59 53.56 -24.28
CA ASP A 41 -15.04 54.89 -24.54
C ASP A 41 -13.51 54.81 -24.70
N PRO A 42 -12.89 55.54 -25.64
CA PRO A 42 -11.44 55.56 -25.81
C PRO A 42 -10.82 56.37 -24.66
N GLY A 43 -10.73 55.74 -23.48
CA GLY A 43 -10.33 56.43 -22.25
C GLY A 43 -10.01 55.52 -21.07
N ASP A 44 -10.54 54.30 -21.00
CA ASP A 44 -10.19 53.33 -19.96
C ASP A 44 -9.73 52.01 -20.59
N GLY A 45 -8.59 51.51 -20.09
CA GLY A 45 -7.85 50.38 -20.67
C GLY A 45 -8.73 49.15 -20.92
N ALA A 46 -8.73 48.70 -22.17
CA ALA A 46 -9.43 47.51 -22.62
C ALA A 46 -9.01 46.28 -21.79
N SER A 47 -9.97 45.66 -21.12
CA SER A 47 -9.80 44.37 -20.45
C SER A 47 -9.72 43.25 -21.48
N SER A 48 -8.51 42.73 -21.68
CA SER A 48 -8.23 41.50 -22.43
C SER A 48 -9.03 40.33 -21.88
N TRP A 49 -9.65 39.52 -22.74
CA TRP A 49 -10.38 38.32 -22.32
C TRP A 49 -9.38 37.20 -22.01
N GLU A 50 -9.08 37.01 -20.73
CA GLU A 50 -8.11 35.99 -20.29
C GLU A 50 -8.64 34.57 -20.52
N ASN A 51 -7.86 33.75 -21.24
CA ASN A 51 -8.02 32.30 -21.26
C ASN A 51 -7.89 31.76 -19.82
N HIS A 52 -8.97 31.27 -19.22
CA HIS A 52 -8.94 30.79 -17.83
C HIS A 52 -8.37 29.37 -17.78
N ARG A 53 -7.13 29.27 -17.31
CA ARG A 53 -6.36 28.03 -17.22
C ARG A 53 -6.50 27.41 -15.83
N ALA A 54 -6.28 26.09 -15.75
CA ALA A 54 -6.12 25.41 -14.47
C ALA A 54 -5.04 26.12 -13.62
N GLY A 55 -5.38 26.44 -12.36
CA GLY A 55 -4.48 27.12 -11.42
C GLY A 55 -4.74 28.62 -11.22
N GLN A 56 -5.67 29.24 -11.95
CA GLN A 56 -6.08 30.64 -11.78
C GLN A 56 -7.57 30.76 -11.43
N GLN A 57 -7.89 31.65 -10.48
CA GLN A 57 -9.26 31.96 -10.11
C GLN A 57 -9.88 32.94 -11.12
N PRO A 58 -11.08 32.66 -11.66
CA PRO A 58 -11.79 33.65 -12.45
C PRO A 58 -12.15 34.88 -11.63
N THR A 59 -11.78 36.05 -12.13
CA THR A 59 -12.10 37.35 -11.53
C THR A 59 -13.35 37.99 -12.13
N HIS A 60 -13.79 37.51 -13.30
CA HIS A 60 -14.93 38.04 -14.04
C HIS A 60 -16.18 37.17 -13.82
N THR A 61 -17.35 37.81 -13.80
CA THR A 61 -18.67 37.15 -13.73
C THR A 61 -19.25 37.06 -15.13
N VAL A 62 -19.67 35.87 -15.54
CA VAL A 62 -20.36 35.63 -16.82
C VAL A 62 -21.78 36.19 -16.71
N MET A 63 -22.10 37.15 -17.56
CA MET A 63 -23.44 37.74 -17.65
C MET A 63 -24.26 37.08 -18.78
N PRO A 64 -25.59 37.23 -18.82
CA PRO A 64 -26.39 36.66 -19.89
C PRO A 64 -25.94 37.08 -21.29
N GLY A 65 -25.75 36.09 -22.18
CA GLY A 65 -25.23 36.29 -23.52
C GLY A 65 -23.69 36.29 -23.61
N GLN A 66 -22.99 36.25 -22.49
CA GLN A 66 -21.54 36.12 -22.45
C GLN A 66 -21.12 34.68 -22.24
N VAL A 67 -19.90 34.38 -22.69
CA VAL A 67 -19.24 33.10 -22.45
C VAL A 67 -17.80 33.26 -21.99
N MET A 68 -17.29 32.25 -21.30
CA MET A 68 -15.89 32.21 -20.89
C MET A 68 -15.26 30.87 -21.27
N ARG A 69 -14.08 30.91 -21.90
CA ARG A 69 -13.32 29.70 -22.23
C ARG A 69 -12.70 29.13 -20.96
N VAL A 70 -13.08 27.89 -20.65
CA VAL A 70 -12.49 27.11 -19.56
C VAL A 70 -11.78 25.88 -20.13
N THR A 71 -10.74 25.40 -19.44
CA THR A 71 -10.09 24.11 -19.75
C THR A 71 -10.48 23.06 -18.73
N THR A 72 -10.32 21.76 -19.03
CA THR A 72 -10.52 20.69 -18.03
C THR A 72 -9.80 21.00 -16.71
N GLY A 73 -10.52 20.94 -15.60
CA GLY A 73 -10.01 21.21 -14.25
C GLY A 73 -9.90 22.69 -13.87
N ALA A 74 -10.21 23.61 -14.78
CA ALA A 74 -10.30 25.04 -14.46
C ALA A 74 -11.55 25.33 -13.59
N PRO A 75 -11.50 26.35 -12.73
CA PRO A 75 -12.66 26.74 -11.93
C PRO A 75 -13.78 27.36 -12.79
N ILE A 76 -15.03 27.13 -12.39
CA ILE A 76 -16.20 27.73 -13.04
C ILE A 76 -16.35 29.20 -12.59
N PRO A 77 -16.39 30.20 -13.49
CA PRO A 77 -16.66 31.60 -13.16
C PRO A 77 -18.06 31.79 -12.56
N CYS A 78 -18.21 32.83 -11.75
CA CYS A 78 -19.52 33.22 -11.25
C CYS A 78 -20.47 33.54 -12.42
N GLY A 79 -21.73 33.13 -12.32
CA GLY A 79 -22.75 33.40 -13.34
C GLY A 79 -22.86 32.34 -14.45
N ALA A 80 -21.95 31.37 -14.52
CA ALA A 80 -22.10 30.19 -15.38
C ALA A 80 -22.69 29.00 -14.60
N ASP A 81 -23.51 28.18 -15.25
CA ASP A 81 -24.14 26.99 -14.65
C ASP A 81 -24.03 25.72 -15.51
N ALA A 82 -23.35 25.77 -16.65
CA ALA A 82 -23.08 24.61 -17.51
C ALA A 82 -21.83 24.79 -18.39
N VAL A 83 -21.16 23.69 -18.71
CA VAL A 83 -20.06 23.62 -19.69
C VAL A 83 -20.57 23.03 -21.02
N VAL A 84 -20.15 23.61 -22.15
CA VAL A 84 -20.34 23.03 -23.49
C VAL A 84 -18.99 22.64 -24.07
N GLN A 85 -18.90 21.41 -24.58
CA GLN A 85 -17.68 20.86 -25.17
C GLN A 85 -17.35 21.58 -26.49
N VAL A 86 -16.07 21.71 -26.84
CA VAL A 86 -15.65 22.45 -28.05
C VAL A 86 -16.26 21.90 -29.32
N GLU A 87 -16.45 20.59 -29.35
CA GLU A 87 -17.07 19.85 -30.44
C GLU A 87 -18.51 20.31 -30.72
N ASP A 88 -19.18 20.86 -29.71
CA ASP A 88 -20.52 21.42 -29.79
C ASP A 88 -20.52 22.96 -29.95
N THR A 89 -19.38 23.53 -30.37
CA THR A 89 -19.21 24.97 -30.62
C THR A 89 -18.61 25.25 -32.00
N GLU A 90 -18.90 26.43 -32.55
CA GLU A 90 -18.33 26.93 -33.80
C GLU A 90 -17.76 28.35 -33.58
N LEU A 91 -16.47 28.54 -33.82
CA LEU A 91 -15.82 29.85 -33.71
C LEU A 91 -16.29 30.76 -34.87
N LEU A 92 -16.88 31.91 -34.53
CA LEU A 92 -17.39 32.88 -35.51
C LEU A 92 -16.42 34.03 -35.75
N ARG A 93 -15.69 34.45 -34.72
CA ARG A 93 -14.76 35.57 -34.79
C ARG A 93 -13.59 35.40 -33.83
N GLU A 94 -12.39 35.73 -34.30
CA GLU A 94 -11.15 35.79 -33.53
C GLU A 94 -10.47 37.15 -33.72
N SER A 95 -9.49 37.47 -32.87
CA SER A 95 -8.67 38.67 -32.99
C SER A 95 -7.84 38.66 -34.28
N GLU A 96 -7.42 39.84 -34.75
CA GLU A 96 -6.66 39.97 -36.01
C GLU A 96 -5.31 39.23 -35.99
N ASP A 97 -4.73 39.02 -34.82
CA ASP A 97 -3.50 38.26 -34.60
C ASP A 97 -3.76 36.75 -34.32
N GLY A 98 -5.03 36.32 -34.29
CA GLY A 98 -5.44 34.93 -34.06
C GLY A 98 -5.16 34.41 -32.64
N THR A 99 -4.93 35.29 -31.67
CA THR A 99 -4.57 34.92 -30.30
C THR A 99 -5.76 34.83 -29.33
N GLU A 100 -6.88 35.48 -29.66
CA GLU A 100 -8.09 35.53 -28.83
C GLU A 100 -9.35 35.14 -29.63
N GLU A 101 -10.17 34.28 -29.03
CA GLU A 101 -11.51 33.96 -29.54
C GLU A 101 -12.48 35.03 -29.07
N LEU A 102 -13.17 35.70 -30.00
CA LEU A 102 -14.03 36.85 -29.71
C LEU A 102 -15.52 36.51 -29.75
N GLU A 103 -15.92 35.55 -30.60
CA GLU A 103 -17.32 35.16 -30.76
C GLU A 103 -17.43 33.68 -31.10
N VAL A 104 -18.30 32.96 -30.38
CA VAL A 104 -18.56 31.53 -30.57
C VAL A 104 -20.06 31.29 -30.70
N ARG A 105 -20.43 30.39 -31.59
CA ARG A 105 -21.77 29.84 -31.70
C ARG A 105 -21.84 28.53 -30.92
N ILE A 106 -22.80 28.44 -30.02
CA ILE A 106 -23.13 27.21 -29.32
C ILE A 106 -24.14 26.42 -30.17
N MET A 107 -23.79 25.18 -30.52
CA MET A 107 -24.58 24.35 -31.44
C MET A 107 -25.64 23.51 -30.73
N VAL A 108 -25.54 23.36 -29.41
CA VAL A 108 -26.42 22.52 -28.59
C VAL A 108 -26.95 23.29 -27.37
N GLN A 109 -28.17 22.96 -26.93
CA GLN A 109 -28.68 23.49 -25.67
C GLN A 109 -28.06 22.75 -24.48
N ALA A 110 -27.26 23.45 -23.68
CA ALA A 110 -26.67 22.91 -22.45
C ALA A 110 -27.73 22.65 -21.38
N ARG A 111 -27.52 21.62 -20.55
CA ARG A 111 -28.33 21.36 -19.35
C ARG A 111 -27.66 21.98 -18.12
N PRO A 112 -28.43 22.51 -17.15
CA PRO A 112 -27.85 22.98 -15.89
C PRO A 112 -27.01 21.89 -15.20
N GLY A 113 -25.81 22.26 -14.78
CA GLY A 113 -24.81 21.39 -14.15
C GLY A 113 -24.08 20.43 -15.09
N GLN A 114 -24.31 20.50 -16.41
CA GLN A 114 -23.63 19.65 -17.38
C GLN A 114 -22.12 19.91 -17.36
N ASP A 115 -21.34 18.81 -17.32
CA ASP A 115 -19.87 18.81 -17.37
C ASP A 115 -19.19 19.68 -16.30
N ILE A 116 -19.90 19.98 -15.20
CA ILE A 116 -19.39 20.63 -13.99
C ILE A 116 -19.22 19.59 -12.89
N ARG A 117 -18.10 19.66 -12.17
CA ARG A 117 -17.88 18.97 -10.88
C ARG A 117 -18.07 19.96 -9.74
N PRO A 118 -19.20 19.95 -9.03
CA PRO A 118 -19.44 20.87 -7.93
C PRO A 118 -18.46 20.70 -6.76
N ILE A 119 -18.32 21.71 -5.92
CA ILE A 119 -17.57 21.66 -4.66
C ILE A 119 -18.01 20.44 -3.84
N GLY A 120 -17.04 19.60 -3.48
CA GLY A 120 -17.28 18.41 -2.66
C GLY A 120 -18.02 17.29 -3.38
N HIS A 121 -18.04 17.28 -4.72
CA HIS A 121 -18.58 16.19 -5.52
C HIS A 121 -17.86 14.86 -5.23
N ASP A 122 -16.53 14.87 -5.28
CA ASP A 122 -15.71 13.66 -5.07
C ASP A 122 -15.46 13.36 -3.58
N ILE A 123 -15.08 14.38 -2.78
CA ILE A 123 -14.85 14.26 -1.34
C ILE A 123 -15.36 15.52 -0.65
N ARG A 124 -16.19 15.34 0.37
CA ARG A 124 -16.70 16.45 1.18
C ARG A 124 -15.76 16.77 2.33
N ARG A 125 -15.77 18.05 2.75
CA ARG A 125 -15.10 18.44 4.00
C ARG A 125 -15.72 17.68 5.17
N GLY A 126 -14.87 17.14 6.04
CA GLY A 126 -15.29 16.35 7.20
C GLY A 126 -15.61 14.89 6.89
N GLU A 127 -15.46 14.44 5.64
CA GLU A 127 -15.67 13.05 5.27
C GLU A 127 -14.49 12.16 5.69
N CYS A 128 -14.78 10.98 6.22
CA CYS A 128 -13.79 9.94 6.47
C CYS A 128 -13.35 9.32 5.15
N VAL A 129 -12.10 9.57 4.73
CA VAL A 129 -11.55 9.06 3.46
C VAL A 129 -10.79 7.75 3.65
N LEU A 130 -10.22 7.51 4.83
CA LEU A 130 -9.57 6.24 5.19
C LEU A 130 -9.92 5.84 6.61
N ALA A 131 -10.48 4.64 6.74
CA ALA A 131 -10.79 4.03 8.03
C ALA A 131 -9.52 3.52 8.73
N LYS A 132 -9.58 3.46 10.07
CA LYS A 132 -8.53 2.79 10.85
C LYS A 132 -8.46 1.31 10.49
N GLY A 133 -7.26 0.80 10.29
CA GLY A 133 -7.02 -0.61 9.94
C GLY A 133 -7.02 -0.87 8.43
N THR A 134 -7.22 0.16 7.60
CA THR A 134 -6.96 0.08 6.16
C THR A 134 -5.49 -0.24 5.92
N HIS A 135 -5.23 -1.32 5.18
CA HIS A 135 -3.90 -1.66 4.69
C HIS A 135 -3.62 -0.85 3.43
N MET A 136 -2.67 0.09 3.51
CA MET A 136 -2.46 1.10 2.47
C MET A 136 -1.64 0.55 1.30
N GLY A 137 -2.11 0.81 0.07
CA GLY A 137 -1.37 0.69 -1.17
C GLY A 137 -1.17 2.04 -1.86
N PRO A 138 -0.79 2.06 -3.14
CA PRO A 138 -0.49 3.30 -3.87
C PRO A 138 -1.67 4.30 -3.91
N SER A 139 -2.90 3.79 -4.05
CA SER A 139 -4.11 4.62 -4.10
C SER A 139 -4.38 5.33 -2.77
N GLU A 140 -4.20 4.65 -1.65
CA GLU A 140 -4.38 5.25 -0.32
C GLU A 140 -3.33 6.33 -0.05
N ILE A 141 -2.08 6.13 -0.49
CA ILE A 141 -1.03 7.16 -0.42
C ILE A 141 -1.40 8.38 -1.28
N GLY A 142 -1.90 8.15 -2.50
CA GLY A 142 -2.42 9.22 -3.35
C GLY A 142 -3.55 9.99 -2.67
N LEU A 143 -4.50 9.28 -2.06
CA LEU A 143 -5.63 9.88 -1.35
C LEU A 143 -5.19 10.74 -0.16
N LEU A 144 -4.19 10.31 0.60
CA LEU A 144 -3.59 11.12 1.68
C LEU A 144 -3.00 12.43 1.15
N ALA A 145 -2.22 12.36 0.06
CA ALA A 145 -1.66 13.54 -0.60
C ALA A 145 -2.77 14.47 -1.12
N THR A 146 -3.81 13.88 -1.71
CA THR A 146 -4.97 14.58 -2.23
C THR A 146 -5.71 15.41 -1.18
N VAL A 147 -5.86 14.89 0.05
CA VAL A 147 -6.50 15.62 1.16
C VAL A 147 -5.53 16.47 2.00
N GLY A 148 -4.25 16.51 1.61
CA GLY A 148 -3.20 17.29 2.28
C GLY A 148 -2.73 16.72 3.62
N VAL A 149 -2.96 15.43 3.89
CA VAL A 149 -2.51 14.76 5.12
C VAL A 149 -1.17 14.07 4.85
N THR A 150 -0.08 14.70 5.28
CA THR A 150 1.29 14.22 4.99
C THR A 150 1.91 13.39 6.12
N GLU A 151 1.30 13.38 7.29
CA GLU A 151 1.72 12.56 8.43
C GLU A 151 0.55 11.74 8.95
N VAL A 152 0.78 10.45 9.19
CA VAL A 152 -0.25 9.52 9.65
C VAL A 152 0.27 8.62 10.77
N SER A 153 -0.60 8.29 11.71
CA SER A 153 -0.32 7.30 12.75
C SER A 153 -0.53 5.89 12.19
N VAL A 154 0.52 5.06 12.22
CA VAL A 154 0.49 3.68 11.73
C VAL A 154 0.93 2.69 12.81
N HIS A 155 0.57 1.42 12.63
CA HIS A 155 1.19 0.35 13.38
C HIS A 155 2.65 0.20 12.95
N LYS A 156 3.56 -0.02 13.91
CA LYS A 156 4.97 -0.26 13.61
C LYS A 156 5.12 -1.62 12.92
N PHE A 157 6.06 -1.70 12.00
CA PHE A 157 6.55 -3.00 11.54
C PHE A 157 7.35 -3.70 12.64
N PRO A 158 7.13 -5.01 12.86
CA PRO A 158 7.96 -5.78 13.77
C PRO A 158 9.38 -5.91 13.23
N VAL A 159 10.38 -5.75 14.09
CA VAL A 159 11.77 -6.08 13.77
C VAL A 159 11.99 -7.57 13.98
N VAL A 160 12.62 -8.25 13.01
CA VAL A 160 12.78 -9.70 13.01
C VAL A 160 14.25 -10.11 13.01
N ALA A 161 14.71 -10.76 14.07
CA ALA A 161 16.05 -11.33 14.15
C ALA A 161 16.07 -12.79 13.67
N VAL A 162 17.06 -13.15 12.87
CA VAL A 162 17.22 -14.51 12.30
C VAL A 162 18.61 -15.04 12.61
N MET A 163 18.67 -16.26 13.18
CA MET A 163 19.89 -17.04 13.38
C MET A 163 19.74 -18.45 12.84
N SER A 164 20.84 -19.06 12.42
CA SER A 164 20.91 -20.50 12.15
C SER A 164 21.73 -21.19 13.24
N THR A 165 21.36 -22.42 13.59
CA THR A 165 22.08 -23.22 14.59
C THR A 165 22.53 -24.53 13.96
N GLY A 166 23.77 -24.93 14.23
CA GLY A 166 24.30 -26.17 13.70
C GLY A 166 25.82 -26.13 13.57
N ASN A 167 26.49 -27.05 14.26
CA ASN A 167 27.94 -27.17 14.17
C ASN A 167 28.43 -27.60 12.77
N GLU A 168 27.56 -28.09 11.89
CA GLU A 168 27.88 -28.40 10.49
C GLU A 168 27.88 -27.17 9.57
N LEU A 169 27.36 -26.04 10.03
CA LEU A 169 27.11 -24.89 9.19
C LEU A 169 28.37 -24.04 8.95
N LEU A 170 28.46 -23.51 7.74
CA LEU A 170 29.41 -22.50 7.28
C LEU A 170 28.65 -21.33 6.66
N ASN A 171 29.27 -20.15 6.58
CA ASN A 171 28.66 -19.05 5.86
C ASN A 171 28.64 -19.32 4.34
N PRO A 172 27.76 -18.66 3.57
CA PRO A 172 27.73 -18.78 2.11
C PRO A 172 29.08 -18.49 1.44
N GLU A 173 29.87 -17.59 2.01
CA GLU A 173 31.16 -17.12 1.49
C GLU A 173 32.30 -18.11 1.75
N ASP A 174 32.11 -19.07 2.66
CA ASP A 174 33.17 -19.99 3.09
C ASP A 174 33.35 -21.16 2.11
N ASP A 175 34.58 -21.69 2.04
CA ASP A 175 34.91 -22.91 1.32
C ASP A 175 34.43 -24.16 2.07
N LEU A 176 33.91 -25.15 1.33
CA LEU A 176 33.44 -26.39 1.91
C LEU A 176 34.61 -27.27 2.36
N HIS A 177 34.46 -27.87 3.53
CA HIS A 177 35.35 -28.91 4.02
C HIS A 177 34.55 -30.09 4.60
N PRO A 178 35.19 -31.27 4.80
CA PRO A 178 34.48 -32.49 5.16
C PRO A 178 33.57 -32.32 6.39
N GLY A 179 32.31 -32.77 6.26
CA GLY A 179 31.31 -32.71 7.32
C GLY A 179 30.61 -31.35 7.49
N LYS A 180 30.89 -30.37 6.62
CA LYS A 180 30.22 -29.06 6.64
C LYS A 180 29.33 -28.81 5.42
N ILE A 181 28.33 -27.96 5.62
CA ILE A 181 27.44 -27.44 4.58
C ILE A 181 27.26 -25.92 4.77
N ARG A 182 26.91 -25.21 3.71
CA ARG A 182 26.62 -23.78 3.79
C ARG A 182 25.21 -23.54 4.36
N ASP A 183 25.10 -22.53 5.21
CA ASP A 183 23.84 -22.05 5.75
C ASP A 183 23.03 -21.34 4.66
N SER A 184 21.95 -21.99 4.22
CA SER A 184 21.01 -21.45 3.23
C SER A 184 19.71 -20.94 3.86
N ASN A 185 19.38 -21.40 5.07
CA ASN A 185 18.10 -21.10 5.69
C ASN A 185 18.06 -19.64 6.13
N ARG A 186 19.15 -19.15 6.73
CA ARG A 186 19.23 -17.74 7.16
C ARG A 186 18.99 -16.78 6.00
N SER A 187 19.67 -16.97 4.88
CA SER A 187 19.47 -16.16 3.67
C SER A 187 18.04 -16.26 3.13
N THR A 188 17.49 -17.48 3.07
CA THR A 188 16.11 -17.71 2.58
C THR A 188 15.07 -17.04 3.48
N LEU A 189 15.21 -17.16 4.80
CA LEU A 189 14.30 -16.60 5.79
C LEU A 189 14.37 -15.07 5.79
N LEU A 190 15.59 -14.49 5.82
CA LEU A 190 15.79 -13.04 5.72
C LEU A 190 15.14 -12.47 4.45
N ALA A 191 15.40 -13.08 3.29
CA ALA A 191 14.81 -12.65 2.03
C ALA A 191 13.27 -12.75 2.03
N THR A 192 12.71 -13.85 2.56
CA THR A 192 11.25 -14.03 2.68
C THR A 192 10.61 -12.93 3.53
N ILE A 193 11.26 -12.54 4.63
CA ILE A 193 10.76 -11.49 5.54
C ILE A 193 10.88 -10.11 4.90
N GLN A 194 12.00 -9.85 4.22
CA GLN A 194 12.26 -8.59 3.50
C GLN A 194 11.32 -8.39 2.32
N GLU A 195 10.90 -9.45 1.63
CA GLU A 195 9.88 -9.39 0.56
C GLU A 195 8.56 -8.81 1.07
N HIS A 196 8.24 -8.99 2.35
CA HIS A 196 7.08 -8.38 3.00
C HIS A 196 7.34 -6.98 3.59
N GLY A 197 8.54 -6.43 3.41
CA GLY A 197 8.91 -5.07 3.84
C GLY A 197 9.31 -4.95 5.31
N TYR A 198 9.43 -6.05 6.04
CA TYR A 198 9.81 -6.00 7.46
C TYR A 198 11.32 -5.81 7.66
N PRO A 199 11.74 -4.98 8.63
CA PRO A 199 13.15 -4.84 8.97
C PRO A 199 13.70 -6.12 9.61
N THR A 200 14.89 -6.54 9.17
CA THR A 200 15.52 -7.78 9.61
C THR A 200 16.89 -7.55 10.26
N ILE A 201 17.22 -8.38 11.24
CA ILE A 201 18.54 -8.46 11.87
C ILE A 201 19.12 -9.85 11.62
N ASN A 202 20.35 -9.90 11.11
CA ASN A 202 21.08 -11.13 10.91
C ASN A 202 21.98 -11.38 12.13
N LEU A 203 21.67 -12.43 12.90
CA LEU A 203 22.43 -12.83 14.10
C LEU A 203 23.51 -13.90 13.78
N GLY A 204 23.65 -14.32 12.53
CA GLY A 204 24.68 -15.25 12.11
C GLY A 204 24.38 -16.73 12.38
N ILE A 205 25.46 -17.50 12.43
CA ILE A 205 25.46 -18.93 12.76
C ILE A 205 25.87 -19.06 14.23
N VAL A 206 25.12 -19.86 14.98
CA VAL A 206 25.33 -20.10 16.41
C VAL A 206 25.68 -21.58 16.62
N GLY A 207 26.67 -21.85 17.47
CA GLY A 207 27.08 -23.22 17.80
C GLY A 207 26.03 -23.99 18.58
N ASP A 208 26.03 -25.32 18.49
CA ASP A 208 25.10 -26.17 19.26
C ASP A 208 25.60 -26.37 20.70
N ASN A 209 25.63 -25.31 21.48
CA ASN A 209 25.81 -25.37 22.92
C ASN A 209 24.90 -24.36 23.65
N PRO A 210 24.49 -24.64 24.90
CA PRO A 210 23.52 -23.81 25.61
C PRO A 210 23.94 -22.34 25.77
N ASP A 211 25.22 -22.07 26.06
CA ASP A 211 25.71 -20.72 26.34
C ASP A 211 25.66 -19.82 25.09
N ASP A 212 26.12 -20.33 23.95
CA ASP A 212 26.08 -19.59 22.68
C ASP A 212 24.63 -19.33 22.23
N LEU A 213 23.75 -20.33 22.38
CA LEU A 213 22.32 -20.20 22.07
C LEU A 213 21.64 -19.15 22.96
N LEU A 214 21.89 -19.19 24.27
CA LEU A 214 21.30 -18.25 25.22
C LEU A 214 21.77 -16.82 24.95
N SER A 215 23.07 -16.64 24.69
CA SER A 215 23.65 -15.34 24.34
C SER A 215 23.01 -14.75 23.07
N ALA A 216 22.91 -15.56 22.01
CA ALA A 216 22.29 -15.13 20.76
C ALA A 216 20.78 -14.83 20.91
N LEU A 217 20.07 -15.60 21.74
CA LEU A 217 18.66 -15.34 22.05
C LEU A 217 18.48 -14.02 22.81
N HIS A 218 19.32 -13.74 23.81
CA HIS A 218 19.31 -12.44 24.51
C HIS A 218 19.62 -11.28 23.58
N GLU A 219 20.61 -11.42 22.69
CA GLU A 219 20.92 -10.41 21.68
C GLU A 219 19.69 -10.14 20.79
N GLY A 220 19.06 -11.20 20.26
CA GLY A 220 17.86 -11.09 19.44
C GLY A 220 16.70 -10.41 20.17
N ILE A 221 16.44 -10.79 21.41
CA ILE A 221 15.38 -10.23 22.26
C ILE A 221 15.57 -8.73 22.51
N SER A 222 16.81 -8.30 22.73
CA SER A 222 17.13 -6.89 23.00
C SER A 222 16.95 -6.00 21.77
N ARG A 223 17.04 -6.57 20.56
CA ARG A 223 17.08 -5.82 19.30
C ARG A 223 15.84 -6.02 18.40
N ALA A 224 15.03 -7.04 18.65
CA ALA A 224 13.93 -7.44 17.78
C ALA A 224 12.64 -7.77 18.55
N ASP A 225 11.51 -7.77 17.85
CA ASP A 225 10.19 -8.16 18.38
C ASP A 225 9.92 -9.66 18.15
N VAL A 226 10.52 -10.21 17.11
CA VAL A 226 10.43 -11.62 16.73
C VAL A 226 11.82 -12.19 16.53
N ILE A 227 12.07 -13.38 17.08
CA ILE A 227 13.30 -14.14 16.90
C ILE A 227 12.96 -15.41 16.13
N ILE A 228 13.74 -15.71 15.11
CA ILE A 228 13.61 -16.91 14.29
C ILE A 228 14.92 -17.67 14.34
N THR A 229 14.86 -18.93 14.73
CA THR A 229 15.98 -19.86 14.65
C THR A 229 15.69 -20.92 13.60
N SER A 230 16.74 -21.50 13.03
CA SER A 230 16.66 -22.64 12.12
C SER A 230 17.74 -23.66 12.46
N GLY A 231 17.34 -24.88 12.79
CA GLY A 231 18.25 -25.92 13.29
C GLY A 231 17.94 -26.29 14.73
N GLY A 232 18.49 -27.40 15.22
CA GLY A 232 18.41 -27.82 16.64
C GLY A 232 17.00 -27.80 17.26
N VAL A 233 15.98 -28.37 16.61
CA VAL A 233 14.59 -28.47 17.12
C VAL A 233 13.95 -29.87 17.06
N SER A 234 14.69 -30.87 16.62
CA SER A 234 14.31 -32.28 16.54
C SER A 234 14.42 -32.99 17.92
N MET A 235 14.91 -34.24 17.92
CA MET A 235 15.08 -35.12 19.09
C MET A 235 16.54 -35.61 19.22
N GLY A 236 17.49 -34.87 18.67
CA GLY A 236 18.91 -35.25 18.73
C GLY A 236 19.52 -34.99 20.10
N GLU A 237 20.59 -35.70 20.45
CA GLU A 237 21.36 -35.45 21.69
C GLU A 237 21.97 -34.04 21.76
N LYS A 238 21.98 -33.30 20.64
CA LYS A 238 22.48 -31.92 20.50
C LYS A 238 21.38 -30.87 20.36
N ASP A 239 20.15 -31.23 20.68
CA ASP A 239 18.97 -30.37 20.53
C ASP A 239 18.71 -29.52 21.78
N TYR A 240 19.62 -28.58 22.04
CA TYR A 240 19.59 -27.78 23.26
C TYR A 240 18.56 -26.66 23.22
N LEU A 241 18.05 -26.28 22.04
CA LEU A 241 17.28 -25.05 21.90
C LEU A 241 15.98 -25.06 22.72
N LYS A 242 15.23 -26.17 22.75
CA LYS A 242 14.01 -26.26 23.55
C LYS A 242 14.31 -26.16 25.05
N GLN A 243 15.41 -26.77 25.48
CA GLN A 243 15.87 -26.69 26.86
C GLN A 243 16.27 -25.25 27.22
N VAL A 244 17.05 -24.58 26.37
CA VAL A 244 17.45 -23.19 26.57
C VAL A 244 16.24 -22.24 26.61
N LEU A 245 15.25 -22.46 25.74
CA LEU A 245 14.03 -21.66 25.73
C LEU A 245 13.22 -21.83 27.03
N ASP A 246 13.05 -23.05 27.52
CA ASP A 246 12.21 -23.34 28.69
C ASP A 246 12.95 -23.05 30.02
N ILE A 247 14.15 -23.58 30.18
CA ILE A 247 14.90 -23.56 31.44
C ILE A 247 15.64 -22.24 31.62
N ASP A 248 16.40 -21.79 30.62
CA ASP A 248 17.33 -20.67 30.78
C ASP A 248 16.68 -19.32 30.44
N LEU A 249 15.82 -19.29 29.41
CA LEU A 249 15.11 -18.09 28.98
C LEU A 249 13.74 -17.93 29.64
N HIS A 250 13.22 -18.97 30.29
CA HIS A 250 11.88 -19.00 30.88
C HIS A 250 10.77 -18.62 29.90
N ALA A 251 10.94 -18.97 28.62
CA ALA A 251 9.96 -18.75 27.58
C ALA A 251 8.85 -19.81 27.65
N GLN A 252 7.61 -19.38 27.45
CA GLN A 252 6.48 -20.29 27.35
C GLN A 252 6.45 -20.94 25.96
N ILE A 253 6.78 -22.23 25.88
CA ILE A 253 6.61 -23.03 24.65
C ILE A 253 5.13 -23.41 24.51
N HIS A 254 4.48 -22.94 23.45
CA HIS A 254 3.06 -23.23 23.16
C HIS A 254 2.88 -24.55 22.42
N PHE A 255 3.80 -24.85 21.51
CA PHE A 255 3.91 -26.15 20.86
C PHE A 255 5.37 -26.40 20.46
N GLY A 256 5.80 -27.66 20.56
CA GLY A 256 7.14 -28.09 20.15
C GLY A 256 7.17 -29.06 18.96
N ARG A 257 5.98 -29.42 18.44
CA ARG A 257 5.77 -30.24 17.25
C ARG A 257 4.42 -29.91 16.63
N VAL A 258 4.32 -30.03 15.30
CA VAL A 258 3.07 -29.84 14.54
C VAL A 258 2.85 -31.04 13.61
N PHE A 259 1.63 -31.58 13.57
CA PHE A 259 1.29 -32.69 12.68
C PHE A 259 1.18 -32.22 11.22
N MET A 260 2.31 -32.05 10.55
CA MET A 260 2.42 -31.54 9.18
C MET A 260 3.66 -32.08 8.45
N LYS A 261 3.69 -31.92 7.13
CA LYS A 261 4.83 -32.29 6.29
C LYS A 261 5.09 -31.23 5.20
N PRO A 262 6.33 -30.74 5.04
CA PRO A 262 7.40 -30.77 6.04
C PRO A 262 7.04 -29.92 7.28
N GLY A 263 7.85 -29.94 8.35
CA GLY A 263 7.65 -29.04 9.51
C GLY A 263 7.33 -29.69 10.86
N LEU A 264 7.44 -31.03 10.97
CA LEU A 264 7.12 -31.73 12.23
C LEU A 264 7.74 -31.11 13.50
N PRO A 265 9.04 -30.73 13.54
CA PRO A 265 9.66 -30.21 14.76
C PRO A 265 9.49 -28.70 14.98
N THR A 266 8.68 -28.01 14.16
CA THR A 266 8.46 -26.57 14.34
C THR A 266 7.94 -26.28 15.74
N THR A 267 8.58 -25.30 16.37
CA THR A 267 8.33 -24.91 17.76
C THR A 267 8.02 -23.42 17.82
N PHE A 268 7.04 -23.06 18.64
CA PHE A 268 6.67 -21.66 18.89
C PHE A 268 6.63 -21.38 20.38
N ALA A 269 7.28 -20.30 20.77
CA ALA A 269 7.34 -19.84 22.15
C ALA A 269 7.11 -18.33 22.25
N THR A 270 6.74 -17.88 23.44
CA THR A 270 6.67 -16.46 23.78
C THR A 270 7.40 -16.19 25.07
N VAL A 271 8.06 -15.05 25.16
CA VAL A 271 8.67 -14.57 26.40
C VAL A 271 8.22 -13.13 26.63
N ASP A 272 7.82 -12.80 27.86
CA ASP A 272 7.40 -11.46 28.25
C ASP A 272 8.57 -10.80 29.01
N ILE A 273 9.14 -9.73 28.46
CA ILE A 273 10.31 -9.02 29.02
C ILE A 273 9.95 -7.54 29.12
N ASP A 274 10.12 -6.96 30.31
CA ASP A 274 9.76 -5.56 30.61
C ASP A 274 8.33 -5.18 30.18
N GLY A 275 7.40 -6.13 30.30
CA GLY A 275 5.99 -5.95 29.92
C GLY A 275 5.72 -6.01 28.41
N ALA A 276 6.74 -6.29 27.59
CA ALA A 276 6.62 -6.48 26.15
C ALA A 276 6.74 -7.97 25.78
N ARG A 277 5.78 -8.47 25.01
CA ARG A 277 5.80 -9.84 24.50
C ARG A 277 6.69 -9.98 23.28
N LYS A 278 7.63 -10.92 23.33
CA LYS A 278 8.48 -11.35 22.20
C LYS A 278 7.99 -12.69 21.67
N LEU A 279 8.06 -12.87 20.37
CA LEU A 279 7.72 -14.13 19.69
C LEU A 279 8.98 -14.86 19.27
N ILE A 280 9.04 -16.17 19.51
CA ILE A 280 10.17 -17.00 19.12
C ILE A 280 9.67 -18.16 18.26
N PHE A 281 10.15 -18.24 17.03
CA PHE A 281 9.88 -19.34 16.11
C PHE A 281 11.15 -20.15 15.94
N ALA A 282 11.14 -21.39 16.42
CA ALA A 282 12.24 -22.31 16.21
C ALA A 282 11.88 -23.29 15.10
N LEU A 283 12.43 -23.03 13.91
CA LEU A 283 12.10 -23.69 12.65
C LEU A 283 13.04 -24.89 12.39
N PRO A 284 12.59 -25.88 11.60
CA PRO A 284 13.43 -27.04 11.29
C PRO A 284 14.64 -26.66 10.43
N GLY A 285 15.79 -27.28 10.70
CA GLY A 285 17.03 -27.06 9.94
C GLY A 285 16.98 -27.55 8.48
N ASN A 286 16.02 -28.38 8.10
CA ASN A 286 15.84 -28.78 6.71
C ASN A 286 15.37 -27.57 5.85
N PRO A 287 16.06 -27.22 4.75
CA PRO A 287 15.79 -25.97 4.02
C PRO A 287 14.37 -25.81 3.47
N VAL A 288 13.78 -26.90 2.98
CA VAL A 288 12.39 -26.88 2.47
C VAL A 288 11.41 -26.66 3.62
N SER A 289 11.68 -27.29 4.78
CA SER A 289 10.86 -27.13 5.98
C SER A 289 10.89 -25.70 6.51
N ALA A 290 12.07 -25.06 6.53
CA ALA A 290 12.25 -23.70 7.01
C ALA A 290 11.39 -22.69 6.22
N VAL A 291 11.50 -22.69 4.88
CA VAL A 291 10.73 -21.74 4.05
C VAL A 291 9.21 -22.00 4.11
N VAL A 292 8.79 -23.27 4.16
CA VAL A 292 7.37 -23.64 4.28
C VAL A 292 6.79 -23.16 5.61
N THR A 293 7.48 -23.43 6.72
CA THR A 293 6.99 -23.09 8.06
C THR A 293 7.07 -21.59 8.34
N CYS A 294 8.03 -20.88 7.75
CA CYS A 294 8.06 -19.42 7.74
C CYS A 294 6.79 -18.83 7.08
N ASN A 295 6.46 -19.29 5.88
CA ASN A 295 5.27 -18.83 5.16
C ASN A 295 3.95 -19.16 5.88
N LEU A 296 3.87 -20.34 6.53
CA LEU A 296 2.65 -20.78 7.21
C LEU A 296 2.42 -20.13 8.58
N PHE A 297 3.48 -19.85 9.35
CA PHE A 297 3.35 -19.39 10.73
C PHE A 297 3.91 -18.00 10.97
N VAL A 298 5.14 -17.73 10.50
CA VAL A 298 5.83 -16.47 10.75
C VAL A 298 5.12 -15.33 10.01
N ILE A 299 4.89 -15.48 8.70
CA ILE A 299 4.31 -14.38 7.90
C ILE A 299 2.93 -13.94 8.41
N PRO A 300 1.97 -14.82 8.72
CA PRO A 300 0.72 -14.41 9.35
C PRO A 300 0.89 -13.75 10.72
N ALA A 301 1.85 -14.22 11.54
CA ALA A 301 2.15 -13.57 12.82
C ALA A 301 2.67 -12.14 12.63
N LEU A 302 3.60 -11.92 11.70
CA LEU A 302 4.12 -10.58 11.37
C LEU A 302 3.02 -9.66 10.82
N ARG A 303 2.14 -10.19 9.94
CA ARG A 303 0.97 -9.45 9.43
C ARG A 303 0.05 -8.97 10.54
N LYS A 304 -0.17 -9.81 11.56
CA LYS A 304 -0.97 -9.44 12.73
C LYS A 304 -0.27 -8.37 13.57
N MET A 305 1.06 -8.48 13.76
CA MET A 305 1.85 -7.51 14.53
C MET A 305 1.86 -6.12 13.88
N GLN A 306 1.88 -6.05 12.54
CA GLN A 306 1.74 -4.78 11.80
C GLN A 306 0.29 -4.26 11.70
N GLY A 307 -0.68 -4.91 12.36
CA GLY A 307 -2.05 -4.43 12.46
C GLY A 307 -2.98 -4.79 11.30
N ILE A 308 -2.63 -5.75 10.43
CA ILE A 308 -3.61 -6.28 9.46
C ILE A 308 -4.73 -6.98 10.23
N LEU A 309 -5.98 -6.58 9.96
CA LEU A 309 -7.18 -7.10 10.63
C LEU A 309 -7.39 -8.60 10.39
N ASP A 310 -7.25 -9.03 9.14
CA ASP A 310 -7.24 -10.44 8.77
C ASP A 310 -5.84 -10.85 8.28
N PRO A 311 -4.97 -11.35 9.16
CA PRO A 311 -3.58 -11.64 8.82
C PRO A 311 -3.40 -12.96 8.06
N ARG A 312 -4.48 -13.70 7.80
CA ARG A 312 -4.42 -15.03 7.16
C ARG A 312 -3.90 -14.94 5.72
N PRO A 313 -3.29 -16.01 5.20
CA PRO A 313 -2.91 -16.07 3.79
C PRO A 313 -4.14 -16.19 2.90
N THR A 314 -4.06 -15.62 1.70
CA THR A 314 -5.03 -15.88 0.62
C THR A 314 -4.85 -17.31 0.13
N ILE A 315 -5.96 -18.06 0.03
CA ILE A 315 -5.97 -19.44 -0.47
C ILE A 315 -6.79 -19.48 -1.76
N ILE A 316 -6.19 -20.01 -2.83
CA ILE A 316 -6.81 -20.11 -4.16
C ILE A 316 -7.03 -21.59 -4.50
N LYS A 317 -8.14 -21.90 -5.16
CA LYS A 317 -8.37 -23.23 -5.73
C LYS A 317 -7.61 -23.36 -7.06
N ALA A 318 -6.79 -24.40 -7.18
CA ALA A 318 -6.02 -24.70 -8.38
C ALA A 318 -6.16 -26.18 -8.75
N ARG A 319 -5.81 -26.51 -10.00
CA ARG A 319 -5.71 -27.90 -10.47
C ARG A 319 -4.25 -28.35 -10.34
N LEU A 320 -4.03 -29.58 -9.86
CA LEU A 320 -2.69 -30.17 -9.84
C LEU A 320 -2.20 -30.41 -11.27
N SER A 321 -0.94 -30.10 -11.54
CA SER A 321 -0.27 -30.39 -12.81
C SER A 321 0.21 -31.83 -12.92
N CYS A 322 0.28 -32.56 -11.80
CA CYS A 322 0.69 -33.95 -11.72
C CYS A 322 0.01 -34.66 -10.55
N ASP A 323 -0.03 -35.99 -10.59
CA ASP A 323 -0.54 -36.79 -9.49
C ASP A 323 0.38 -36.69 -8.27
N VAL A 324 -0.23 -36.64 -7.08
CA VAL A 324 0.50 -36.58 -5.80
C VAL A 324 0.01 -37.70 -4.90
N LYS A 325 0.94 -38.49 -4.36
CA LYS A 325 0.63 -39.49 -3.34
C LYS A 325 0.44 -38.80 -2.00
N LEU A 326 -0.70 -39.06 -1.35
CA LEU A 326 -1.01 -38.46 -0.05
C LEU A 326 -0.22 -39.10 1.10
N ASP A 327 0.07 -38.28 2.11
CA ASP A 327 0.63 -38.65 3.42
C ASP A 327 -0.49 -38.55 4.49
N PRO A 328 -0.41 -39.31 5.60
CA PRO A 328 -1.34 -39.10 6.72
C PRO A 328 -1.32 -37.68 7.29
N ARG A 329 -0.21 -36.95 7.13
CA ARG A 329 -0.07 -35.55 7.52
C ARG A 329 -0.44 -34.63 6.34
N PRO A 330 -1.02 -33.44 6.61
CA PRO A 330 -1.18 -32.43 5.58
C PRO A 330 0.19 -32.05 4.99
N GLU A 331 0.27 -32.07 3.66
CA GLU A 331 1.52 -31.90 2.92
C GLU A 331 1.55 -30.56 2.19
N TYR A 332 2.67 -29.84 2.33
CA TYR A 332 2.87 -28.50 1.80
C TYR A 332 4.07 -28.47 0.86
N HIS A 333 3.84 -28.05 -0.38
CA HIS A 333 4.85 -27.91 -1.41
C HIS A 333 4.84 -26.50 -1.96
N ARG A 334 6.03 -26.00 -2.32
CA ARG A 334 6.12 -24.81 -3.18
C ARG A 334 5.60 -25.19 -4.56
N CYS A 335 4.80 -24.33 -5.16
CA CYS A 335 4.28 -24.51 -6.50
C CYS A 335 4.31 -23.17 -7.26
N ILE A 336 4.20 -23.25 -8.58
CA ILE A 336 4.04 -22.08 -9.44
C ILE A 336 2.59 -22.09 -9.90
N LEU A 337 1.86 -21.01 -9.61
CA LEU A 337 0.52 -20.81 -10.15
C LEU A 337 0.63 -20.16 -11.53
N THR A 338 0.04 -20.81 -12.52
CA THR A 338 -0.08 -20.27 -13.88
C THR A 338 -1.55 -20.15 -14.23
N SER A 339 -1.94 -18.99 -14.78
CA SER A 339 -3.23 -18.90 -15.48
C SER A 339 -3.05 -19.54 -16.85
N PRO A 340 -3.92 -20.47 -17.29
CA PRO A 340 -4.06 -20.67 -18.72
C PRO A 340 -4.38 -19.30 -19.34
N GLY A 341 -3.86 -19.00 -20.53
CA GLY A 341 -4.13 -17.74 -21.23
C GLY A 341 -5.64 -17.47 -21.40
N PRO A 342 -6.05 -16.36 -22.03
CA PRO A 342 -7.48 -16.05 -22.19
C PRO A 342 -8.23 -17.30 -22.68
N LEU A 343 -9.28 -17.67 -21.94
CA LEU A 343 -10.20 -18.72 -22.36
C LEU A 343 -10.64 -18.38 -23.80
N PRO A 344 -10.65 -19.35 -24.72
CA PRO A 344 -11.05 -19.11 -26.10
C PRO A 344 -12.47 -18.56 -26.22
#